data_AF-A0A8S3KIZ9-F1
#
_entry.id   AF-A0A8S3KIZ9-F1
#
_cell.length_a   1.000
_cell.length_b   1.000
_cell.length_c   1.000
_cell.angle_alpha   90.00
_cell.angle_beta   90.00
_cell.angle_gamma   90.00
#
_symmetry.space_group_name_H-M   'P 1'
#
loop_
_entity.id
_entity.type
_entity.pdbx_description
1 polymer ?
#
loop_
_entity_poly.entity_id
_entity_poly.type
_entity_poly.pdbx_seq_one_letter_code
_entity_poly.pdbx_strand_id
1 'polypeptide(L)'
;PKIARKLFKHNITRGRSLVAKAIIDAQNESPRFTPVYAALTSIINSKFPQIGQLICKRVISSLRNAYMADENEECFAMTKLLAHLINQRVLNYLVVIQLLHVVLENYTDDSVKLAIGLLKECGQHLSKV
;
A
#
# COMPACT_ATOMS: atom_id res chain seq x y z
N PRO A 1 14.28 -13.23 -0.68
CA PRO A 1 15.17 -13.06 -1.85
C PRO A 1 14.98 -14.05 -3.01
N LYS A 2 14.74 -15.36 -2.77
CA LYS A 2 14.60 -16.38 -3.85
C LYS A 2 13.42 -16.09 -4.80
N ILE A 3 12.28 -15.61 -4.28
CA ILE A 3 11.09 -15.27 -5.07
C ILE A 3 11.37 -14.08 -6.00
N ALA A 4 11.92 -12.98 -5.47
CA ALA A 4 12.29 -11.82 -6.29
C ALA A 4 13.29 -12.17 -7.40
N ARG A 5 14.26 -13.05 -7.12
CA ARG A 5 15.19 -13.55 -8.15
C ARG A 5 14.48 -14.33 -9.26
N LYS A 6 13.48 -15.16 -8.94
CA LYS A 6 12.66 -15.85 -9.95
C LYS A 6 11.84 -14.85 -10.77
N LEU A 7 11.25 -13.84 -10.12
CA LEU A 7 10.48 -12.80 -10.78
C LEU A 7 11.33 -12.03 -11.80
N PHE A 8 12.55 -11.63 -11.43
CA PHE A 8 13.47 -10.88 -12.30
C PHE A 8 14.04 -11.68 -13.49
N LYS A 9 13.80 -13.00 -13.57
CA LYS A 9 14.07 -13.77 -14.79
C LYS A 9 13.04 -13.52 -15.90
N HIS A 10 11.91 -12.88 -15.57
CA HIS A 10 10.82 -12.58 -16.50
C HIS A 10 10.82 -11.09 -16.87
N ASN A 11 10.21 -10.76 -18.02
CA ASN A 11 10.10 -9.37 -18.47
C ASN A 11 8.99 -8.61 -17.73
N ILE A 12 9.28 -8.23 -16.48
CA ILE A 12 8.34 -7.49 -15.63
C ILE A 12 8.13 -6.05 -16.07
N THR A 13 9.00 -5.48 -16.90
CA THR A 13 8.78 -4.15 -17.49
C THR A 13 7.61 -4.19 -18.46
N ARG A 14 7.57 -5.20 -19.33
CA ARG A 14 6.43 -5.46 -20.23
C ARG A 14 5.19 -5.88 -19.42
N GLY A 15 5.37 -6.72 -18.41
CA GLY A 15 4.31 -7.23 -17.52
C GLY A 15 3.93 -6.32 -16.35
N ARG A 16 4.33 -5.04 -16.34
CA ARG A 16 4.21 -4.16 -15.14
C ARG A 16 2.80 -4.07 -14.56
N SER A 17 1.80 -4.01 -15.43
CA SER A 17 0.38 -3.95 -15.03
C SER A 17 -0.10 -5.26 -14.39
N LEU A 18 0.43 -6.40 -14.85
CA LEU A 18 0.14 -7.71 -14.30
C LEU A 18 0.80 -7.88 -12.93
N VAL A 19 2.06 -7.46 -12.79
CA VAL A 19 2.77 -7.45 -11.50
C VAL A 19 2.02 -6.59 -10.48
N ALA A 20 1.62 -5.38 -10.87
CA ALA A 20 0.89 -4.50 -9.98
C ALA A 20 -0.47 -5.07 -9.58
N LYS A 21 -1.21 -5.67 -10.52
CA LYS A 21 -2.48 -6.35 -10.25
C LYS A 21 -2.28 -7.53 -9.30
N ALA A 22 -1.33 -8.42 -9.58
CA ALA A 22 -1.07 -9.61 -8.76
C ALA A 22 -0.70 -9.27 -7.31
N ILE A 23 0.05 -8.19 -7.08
CA ILE A 23 0.39 -7.75 -5.71
C ILE A 23 -0.85 -7.24 -4.97
N ILE A 24 -1.69 -6.45 -5.62
CA ILE A 24 -2.91 -5.88 -5.03
C ILE A 24 -3.94 -6.98 -4.76
N ASP A 25 -4.20 -7.85 -5.74
CA ASP A 25 -5.14 -8.97 -5.60
C ASP A 25 -4.70 -9.91 -4.47
N ALA A 26 -3.41 -10.31 -4.44
CA ALA A 26 -2.88 -11.18 -3.39
C ALA A 26 -2.94 -10.54 -1.99
N GLN A 27 -2.75 -9.21 -1.90
CA GLN A 27 -2.93 -8.49 -0.65
C GLN A 27 -4.39 -8.51 -0.18
N ASN A 28 -5.35 -8.32 -1.08
CA ASN A 28 -6.77 -8.34 -0.75
C ASN A 28 -7.23 -9.72 -0.30
N GLU A 29 -6.76 -10.78 -0.97
CA GLU A 29 -7.03 -12.17 -0.58
C GLU A 29 -6.35 -12.54 0.74
N SER A 30 -5.19 -11.96 1.06
CA SER A 30 -4.40 -12.31 2.24
C SER A 30 -3.75 -11.12 2.95
N PRO A 31 -4.53 -10.25 3.63
CA PRO A 31 -4.01 -9.07 4.32
C PRO A 31 -3.05 -9.37 5.48
N ARG A 32 -2.98 -10.64 5.93
CA ARG A 32 -1.99 -11.08 6.93
C ARG A 32 -0.55 -10.96 6.40
N PHE A 33 -0.35 -11.13 5.09
CA PHE A 33 0.98 -11.10 4.47
C PHE A 33 1.36 -9.73 3.89
N THR A 34 0.59 -8.67 4.19
CA THR A 34 0.88 -7.29 3.76
C THR A 34 2.36 -6.89 3.88
N PRO A 35 3.05 -7.14 5.01
CA PRO A 35 4.46 -6.75 5.14
C PRO A 35 5.36 -7.42 4.10
N VAL A 36 5.03 -8.64 3.68
CA VAL A 36 5.77 -9.42 2.67
C VAL A 36 5.55 -8.83 1.28
N TYR A 37 4.31 -8.46 0.94
CA TYR A 37 3.98 -7.81 -0.33
C TYR A 37 4.64 -6.43 -0.44
N ALA A 38 4.67 -5.66 0.66
CA ALA A 38 5.36 -4.37 0.72
C ALA A 38 6.89 -4.54 0.57
N ALA A 39 7.49 -5.54 1.23
CA ALA A 39 8.92 -5.84 1.10
C ALA A 39 9.28 -6.28 -0.35
N LEU A 40 8.44 -7.09 -0.98
CA LEU A 40 8.61 -7.47 -2.39
C LEU A 40 8.53 -6.22 -3.29
N THR A 41 7.54 -5.36 -3.04
CA THR A 41 7.38 -4.09 -3.77
C THR A 41 8.61 -3.20 -3.61
N SER A 42 9.21 -3.14 -2.42
CA SER A 42 10.46 -2.40 -2.17
C SER A 42 11.64 -2.94 -2.98
N ILE A 43 11.81 -4.27 -3.03
CA ILE A 43 12.85 -4.90 -3.86
C ILE A 43 12.62 -4.63 -5.36
N ILE A 44 11.36 -4.62 -5.82
CA ILE A 44 11.02 -4.25 -7.20
C ILE A 44 11.33 -2.78 -7.44
N ASN A 45 10.91 -1.90 -6.54
CA ASN A 45 11.10 -0.45 -6.62
C ASN A 45 12.58 -0.06 -6.72
N SER A 46 13.46 -0.75 -5.98
CA SER A 46 14.90 -0.48 -6.02
C SER A 46 15.55 -0.76 -7.38
N LYS A 47 14.94 -1.59 -8.23
CA LYS A 47 15.44 -1.92 -9.59
C LYS A 47 14.62 -1.30 -10.71
N PHE A 48 13.32 -1.17 -10.51
CA PHE A 48 12.34 -0.69 -11.48
C PHE A 48 11.38 0.31 -10.81
N PRO A 49 11.83 1.55 -10.52
CA PRO A 49 11.04 2.55 -9.81
C PRO A 49 9.68 2.83 -10.45
N GLN A 50 9.60 2.75 -11.77
CA GLN A 50 8.36 2.90 -12.54
C GLN A 50 7.29 1.86 -12.18
N ILE A 51 7.69 0.65 -11.77
CA ILE A 51 6.75 -0.40 -11.33
C ILE A 51 6.28 -0.11 -9.90
N GLY A 52 7.20 0.28 -9.01
CA GLY A 52 6.85 0.71 -7.65
C GLY A 52 5.87 1.89 -7.67
N GLN A 53 6.14 2.90 -8.48
CA GLN A 53 5.26 4.05 -8.67
C GLN A 53 3.88 3.63 -9.21
N LEU A 54 3.82 2.70 -10.17
CA LEU A 54 2.55 2.19 -10.70
C LEU A 54 1.72 1.49 -9.62
N ILE A 55 2.35 0.65 -8.80
CA ILE A 55 1.69 -0.03 -7.68
C ILE A 55 1.12 1.00 -6.71
N CYS A 56 1.93 1.98 -6.30
CA CYS A 56 1.51 3.01 -5.36
C CYS A 56 0.34 3.85 -5.89
N LYS A 57 0.38 4.25 -7.17
CA LYS A 57 -0.73 4.98 -7.81
C LYS A 57 -2.03 4.17 -7.79
N ARG A 58 -1.95 2.86 -8.03
CA ARG A 58 -3.13 1.98 -7.99
C ARG A 58 -3.67 1.82 -6.58
N VAL A 59 -2.81 1.60 -5.58
CA VAL A 59 -3.23 1.51 -4.17
C VAL A 59 -3.95 2.77 -3.72
N ILE A 60 -3.42 3.96 -4.04
CA ILE A 60 -4.06 5.24 -3.70
C ILE A 60 -5.39 5.39 -4.44
N SER A 61 -5.46 5.02 -5.72
CA SER A 61 -6.71 5.08 -6.48
C SER A 61 -7.77 4.09 -5.95
N SER A 62 -7.39 2.87 -5.60
CA SER A 62 -8.28 1.87 -5.00
C SER A 62 -8.78 2.35 -3.64
N LEU A 63 -7.90 2.89 -2.80
CA LEU A 63 -8.29 3.45 -1.50
C LEU A 63 -9.30 4.60 -1.67
N ARG A 64 -9.05 5.53 -2.60
CA ARG A 64 -9.98 6.64 -2.87
C ARG A 64 -11.33 6.13 -3.35
N ASN A 65 -11.34 5.16 -4.27
CA ASN A 65 -12.57 4.59 -4.80
C ASN A 65 -13.36 3.86 -3.71
N ALA A 66 -12.69 3.02 -2.90
CA ALA A 66 -13.31 2.31 -1.79
C ALA A 66 -13.86 3.27 -0.73
N TYR A 67 -13.14 4.34 -0.40
CA TYR A 67 -13.62 5.37 0.53
C TYR A 67 -14.84 6.13 0.00
N MET A 68 -14.89 6.42 -1.31
CA MET A 68 -16.06 7.09 -1.92
C MET A 68 -17.26 6.15 -2.09
N ALA A 69 -17.03 4.85 -2.21
CA ALA A 69 -18.05 3.82 -2.33
C ALA A 69 -18.53 3.28 -0.96
N ASP A 70 -17.96 3.77 0.15
CA ASP A 70 -18.20 3.28 1.52
C ASP A 70 -17.90 1.78 1.70
N GLU A 71 -16.94 1.26 0.93
CA GLU A 71 -16.47 -0.12 0.98
C GLU A 71 -15.39 -0.27 2.05
N ASN A 72 -15.83 -0.42 3.29
CA ASN A 72 -14.97 -0.49 4.47
C ASN A 72 -13.85 -1.54 4.34
N GLU A 73 -14.14 -2.78 3.95
CA GLU A 73 -13.14 -3.86 3.90
C GLU A 73 -11.98 -3.56 2.96
N GLU A 74 -12.26 -3.11 1.73
CA GLU A 74 -11.22 -2.74 0.76
C GLU A 74 -10.45 -1.51 1.22
N CYS A 75 -11.14 -0.53 1.85
CA CYS A 75 -10.50 0.65 2.41
C CYS A 75 -9.47 0.28 3.49
N PHE A 76 -9.83 -0.61 4.43
CA PHE A 76 -8.90 -1.11 5.46
C PHE A 76 -7.73 -1.90 4.84
N ALA A 77 -7.99 -2.77 3.87
CA ALA A 77 -6.97 -3.57 3.21
C ALA A 77 -5.94 -2.70 2.46
N MET A 78 -6.40 -1.71 1.71
CA MET A 78 -5.55 -0.76 1.00
C MET A 78 -4.78 0.15 1.96
N THR A 79 -5.42 0.62 3.02
CA THR A 79 -4.79 1.46 4.06
C THR A 79 -3.64 0.71 4.73
N LYS A 80 -3.85 -0.57 5.06
CA LYS A 80 -2.80 -1.43 5.61
C LYS A 80 -1.63 -1.60 4.63
N LEU A 81 -1.90 -1.85 3.35
CA LEU A 81 -0.85 -1.94 2.33
C LEU A 81 -0.06 -0.64 2.20
N LEU A 82 -0.75 0.49 2.17
CA LEU A 82 -0.16 1.82 2.10
C LEU A 82 0.78 2.09 3.30
N ALA A 83 0.34 1.75 4.51
CA ALA A 83 1.15 1.87 5.73
C ALA A 83 2.46 1.07 5.62
N HIS A 84 2.40 -0.18 5.18
CA HIS A 84 3.60 -1.00 5.02
C HIS A 84 4.50 -0.54 3.87
N LEU A 85 3.96 0.02 2.78
CA LEU A 85 4.77 0.61 1.70
C LEU A 85 5.58 1.82 2.19
N ILE A 86 5.04 2.59 3.13
CA ILE A 86 5.74 3.71 3.77
C ILE A 86 6.81 3.20 4.74
N ASN A 87 6.49 2.18 5.55
CA ASN A 87 7.48 1.54 6.41
C ASN A 87 8.70 1.02 5.61
N GLN A 88 8.48 0.57 4.37
CA GLN A 88 9.52 0.13 3.44
C GLN A 88 10.16 1.25 2.61
N ARG A 89 9.82 2.52 2.88
CA ARG A 89 10.28 3.73 2.17
C ARG A 89 10.04 3.70 0.66
N VAL A 90 8.99 3.02 0.21
CA VAL A 90 8.53 3.05 -1.19
C VAL A 90 7.70 4.31 -1.45
N LEU A 91 6.89 4.71 -0.46
CA LEU A 91 6.10 5.94 -0.45
C LEU A 91 6.64 6.90 0.61
N ASN A 92 6.47 8.20 0.36
CA ASN A 92 6.77 9.24 1.34
C ASN A 92 5.69 9.30 2.41
N TYR A 93 6.09 9.53 3.66
CA TYR A 93 5.20 9.64 4.82
C TYR A 93 4.16 10.77 4.71
N LEU A 94 4.41 11.80 3.90
CA LEU A 94 3.46 12.89 3.62
C LEU A 94 2.09 12.38 3.16
N VAL A 95 2.06 11.25 2.44
CA VAL A 95 0.81 10.63 1.97
C VAL A 95 -0.06 10.16 3.14
N VAL A 96 0.54 9.67 4.23
CA VAL A 96 -0.21 9.29 5.44
C VAL A 96 -0.79 10.50 6.14
N ILE A 97 -0.03 11.59 6.23
CA ILE A 97 -0.52 12.83 6.86
C ILE A 97 -1.73 13.36 6.06
N GLN A 98 -1.63 13.38 4.74
CA GLN A 98 -2.73 13.77 3.86
C GLN A 98 -3.95 12.87 4.01
N LEU A 99 -3.74 11.54 4.09
CA LEU A 99 -4.83 10.59 4.28
C LEU A 99 -5.51 10.79 5.65
N LEU A 100 -4.74 10.96 6.72
CA LEU A 100 -5.28 11.24 8.05
C LEU A 100 -6.09 12.54 8.08
N HIS A 101 -5.61 13.58 7.39
CA HIS A 101 -6.33 14.85 7.30
C HIS A 101 -7.72 14.66 6.65
N VAL A 102 -7.78 13.96 5.50
CA VAL A 102 -9.04 13.71 4.78
C VAL A 102 -10.00 12.85 5.60
N VAL A 103 -9.50 11.79 6.23
CA VAL A 103 -10.32 10.83 6.99
C VAL A 103 -10.85 11.46 8.30
N LEU A 104 -10.10 12.38 8.91
CA LEU A 104 -10.48 13.05 10.15
C LEU A 104 -11.24 14.36 9.94
N GLU A 105 -11.39 14.84 8.70
CA GLU A 105 -12.18 16.03 8.40
C GLU A 105 -13.67 15.79 8.71
N ASN A 106 -14.19 14.60 8.37
CA ASN A 106 -15.53 14.14 8.73
C ASN A 106 -15.42 12.90 9.62
N TYR A 107 -15.46 13.10 10.94
CA TYR A 107 -15.30 12.02 11.90
C TYR A 107 -16.55 11.11 11.93
N THR A 108 -16.38 9.86 11.51
CA THR A 108 -17.34 8.76 11.63
C THR A 108 -16.65 7.61 12.37
N ASP A 109 -17.43 6.67 12.91
CA ASP A 109 -16.85 5.52 13.60
C ASP A 109 -15.87 4.74 12.72
N ASP A 110 -16.16 4.61 11.43
CA ASP A 110 -15.31 3.89 10.49
C ASP A 110 -14.10 4.71 10.06
N SER A 111 -14.23 6.03 9.88
CA SER A 111 -13.09 6.90 9.57
C SER A 111 -12.09 6.95 10.74
N VAL A 112 -12.58 7.01 11.98
CA VAL A 112 -11.74 6.92 13.18
C VAL A 112 -11.06 5.56 13.29
N LYS A 113 -11.77 4.45 13.04
CA LYS A 113 -11.16 3.10 13.01
C LYS A 113 -10.07 3.01 11.95
N LEU A 114 -10.29 3.57 10.77
CA LEU A 114 -9.33 3.60 9.67
C LEU A 114 -8.07 4.36 10.08
N ALA A 115 -8.22 5.55 10.68
CA ALA A 115 -7.12 6.36 11.17
C ALA A 115 -6.30 5.63 12.25
N ILE A 116 -6.98 5.00 13.21
CA ILE A 116 -6.33 4.17 14.25
C ILE A 116 -5.58 2.99 13.61
N GLY A 117 -6.20 2.30 12.65
CA GLY A 117 -5.58 1.19 11.94
C GLY A 117 -4.31 1.61 11.19
N LEU A 118 -4.36 2.74 10.47
CA LEU A 118 -3.22 3.30 9.77
C LEU A 118 -2.08 3.65 10.73
N LEU A 119 -2.37 4.37 11.81
CA LEU A 119 -1.38 4.77 12.82
C LEU A 119 -0.79 3.57 13.57
N LYS A 120 -1.57 2.50 13.80
CA LYS A 120 -1.04 1.26 14.38
C LYS A 120 0.04 0.62 13.51
N GLU A 121 -0.12 0.67 12.19
CA GLU A 121 0.81 0.01 11.26
C GLU A 121 2.05 0.87 10.94
N CYS A 122 1.92 2.19 10.77
CA CYS A 122 3.05 3.07 10.40
C CYS A 122 3.50 4.08 11.48
N GLY A 123 2.85 4.12 12.65
CA GLY A 123 3.12 5.12 13.69
C GLY A 123 4.56 5.10 14.20
N GLN A 124 5.17 3.92 14.35
CA GLN A 124 6.57 3.82 14.76
C GLN A 124 7.52 4.42 13.72
N HIS A 125 7.19 4.30 12.43
CA HIS A 125 8.00 4.91 11.37
C HIS A 125 7.85 6.43 11.42
N LEU A 126 6.62 6.94 11.53
CA LEU A 126 6.34 8.38 11.61
C LEU A 126 7.02 9.06 12.80
N SER A 127 7.09 8.39 13.95
CA SER A 127 7.76 8.93 15.14
C SER A 127 9.28 9.07 15.00
N LYS A 128 9.88 8.45 13.97
CA LYS A 128 11.34 8.46 13.72
C LYS A 128 11.73 9.36 12.55
N VAL A 129 10.75 9.97 11.89
CA VAL A 129 10.95 10.98 10.83
C VAL A 129 11.14 12.33 11.49
#